data_AF-A0A7C9EUU6-F1
#
_entry.id   AF-A0A7C9EUU6-F1
#
_cell.length_a   1.000
_cell.length_b   1.000
_cell.length_c   1.000
_cell.angle_alpha   90.00
_cell.angle_beta   90.00
_cell.angle_gamma   90.00
#
_symmetry.space_group_name_H-M   'P 1'
#
loop_
_entity.id
_entity.type
_entity.pdbx_description
1 polymer ?
#
loop_
_entity_poly.entity_id
_entity_poly.type
_entity_poly.pdbx_seq_one_letter_code
_entity_poly.pdbx_strand_id
1 'polypeptide(L)'
;LRYLEQVHVLIIREGLEHDNYLISRFVSLCNSASILLYVTSVFNRVSYPNTCLWNSLLKGYCDHSTLFDSLALLSSMRVSGASGDEYTFPPLIKCCSDELAIRIGP
;
A
#
# COMPACT_ATOMS: atom_id res chain seq x y z
N LEU A 1 13.05 1.35 -9.29
CA LEU A 1 13.37 0.11 -8.54
C LEU A 1 14.76 0.17 -7.88
N ARG A 2 15.88 0.27 -8.63
CA ARG A 2 17.25 0.30 -8.06
C ARG A 2 17.47 1.30 -6.91
N TYR A 3 16.92 2.50 -7.02
CA TYR A 3 16.98 3.49 -5.94
C TYR A 3 16.23 3.03 -4.67
N LEU A 4 15.04 2.45 -4.81
CA LEU A 4 14.27 1.91 -3.68
C LEU A 4 14.96 0.72 -3.04
N GLU A 5 15.66 -0.12 -3.81
CA GLU A 5 16.49 -1.21 -3.26
C GLU A 5 17.62 -0.66 -2.40
N GLN A 6 18.32 0.38 -2.86
CA GLN A 6 19.38 1.03 -2.08
C GLN A 6 18.85 1.63 -0.78
N VAL A 7 17.72 2.34 -0.84
CA VAL A 7 17.07 2.91 0.35
C VAL A 7 16.62 1.80 1.30
N HIS A 8 16.02 0.72 0.80
CA HIS A 8 15.59 -0.41 1.63
C HIS A 8 16.75 -1.12 2.32
N VAL A 9 17.88 -1.31 1.62
CA VAL A 9 19.11 -1.85 2.25
C VAL A 9 19.58 -0.94 3.39
N LEU A 10 19.54 0.38 3.20
CA LEU A 10 19.89 1.31 4.28
C LEU A 10 18.94 1.19 5.47
N ILE A 11 17.62 1.13 5.21
CA ILE A 11 16.60 0.94 6.27
C ILE A 11 16.91 -0.31 7.12
N ILE A 12 17.20 -1.45 6.48
CA ILE A 12 17.53 -2.70 7.18
C ILE A 12 18.86 -2.57 7.96
N ARG A 13 19.88 -1.95 7.35
CA ARG A 13 21.19 -1.80 8.00
C ARG A 13 21.12 -0.95 9.27
N GLU A 14 20.22 0.01 9.31
CA GLU A 14 19.98 0.86 10.48
C GLU A 14 18.97 0.26 11.48
N GLY A 15 18.41 -0.94 11.20
CA GLY A 15 17.43 -1.59 12.06
C GLY A 15 16.05 -0.90 12.06
N LEU A 16 15.74 -0.13 11.01
CA LEU A 16 14.53 0.68 10.90
C LEU A 16 13.43 0.00 10.07
N GLU A 17 13.59 -1.28 9.72
CA GLU A 17 12.62 -2.02 8.89
C GLU A 17 11.26 -2.25 9.57
N HIS A 18 11.17 -1.96 10.87
CA HIS A 18 9.94 -2.01 11.67
C HIS A 18 9.35 -0.62 11.96
N ASP A 19 10.01 0.47 11.53
CA ASP A 19 9.53 1.83 11.75
C ASP A 19 8.35 2.12 10.80
N ASN A 20 7.15 2.13 11.37
CA ASN A 20 5.92 2.32 10.61
C ASN A 20 5.90 3.63 9.82
N TYR A 21 6.45 4.73 10.35
CA TYR A 21 6.46 6.02 9.67
C TYR A 21 7.42 6.00 8.49
N LEU A 22 8.63 5.48 8.68
CA LEU A 22 9.63 5.36 7.63
C LEU A 22 9.16 4.44 6.51
N ILE A 23 8.61 3.27 6.85
CA ILE A 23 8.08 2.34 5.87
C ILE A 23 6.85 2.92 5.16
N SER A 24 5.99 3.69 5.84
CA SER A 24 4.86 4.36 5.17
C SER A 24 5.34 5.30 4.08
N ARG A 25 6.38 6.11 4.37
CA ARG A 25 7.00 6.98 3.37
C ARG A 25 7.65 6.19 2.26
N PHE A 26 8.33 5.09 2.57
CA PHE A 26 8.92 4.21 1.57
C PHE A 26 7.87 3.61 0.62
N VAL A 27 6.77 3.09 1.17
CA VAL A 27 5.64 2.53 0.41
C VAL A 27 4.96 3.60 -0.45
N SER A 28 4.83 4.84 0.04
CA SER A 28 4.24 5.95 -0.72
C SER A 28 5.03 6.34 -1.99
N LEU A 29 6.27 5.87 -2.13
CA LEU A 29 7.05 6.05 -3.36
C LEU A 29 6.63 5.08 -4.48
N CYS A 30 5.66 4.21 -4.23
CA CYS A 30 5.08 3.34 -5.23
C CYS A 30 4.45 4.15 -6.37
N ASN A 31 4.92 3.94 -7.59
CA ASN A 31 4.44 4.64 -8.78
C ASN A 31 4.20 3.71 -9.99
N SER A 32 4.26 2.39 -9.78
CA SER A 32 4.01 1.39 -10.80
C SER A 32 3.60 0.06 -10.18
N ALA A 33 2.98 -0.82 -10.98
CA ALA A 33 2.65 -2.17 -10.55
C ALA A 33 3.88 -3.01 -10.18
N SER A 34 5.01 -2.83 -10.89
CA SER A 34 6.25 -3.54 -10.57
C SER A 34 6.84 -3.10 -9.23
N ILE A 35 6.71 -1.82 -8.88
CA ILE A 35 7.14 -1.30 -7.58
C ILE A 35 6.14 -1.70 -6.48
N LEU A 36 4.84 -1.78 -6.79
CA LEU A 36 3.81 -2.22 -5.84
C LEU A 36 4.15 -3.57 -5.24
N LEU A 37 4.52 -4.55 -6.07
CA LEU A 37 4.91 -5.89 -5.60
C LEU A 37 6.12 -5.82 -4.66
N TYR A 38 7.09 -4.98 -4.98
CA TYR A 38 8.28 -4.81 -4.14
C TYR A 38 7.94 -4.17 -2.79
N VAL A 39 7.23 -3.05 -2.76
CA VAL A 39 6.87 -2.39 -1.49
C VAL A 39 5.91 -3.24 -0.65
N THR A 40 5.08 -4.07 -1.28
CA THR A 40 4.25 -5.08 -0.59
C THR A 40 5.13 -6.10 0.13
N SER A 41 6.20 -6.57 -0.51
CA SER A 41 7.15 -7.48 0.13
C SER A 41 7.86 -6.86 1.34
N VAL A 42 8.12 -5.54 1.30
CA VAL A 42 8.68 -4.79 2.44
C VAL A 42 7.65 -4.65 3.55
N PHE A 43 6.44 -4.23 3.22
CA PHE A 43 5.32 -4.14 4.17
C PHE A 43 5.09 -5.45 4.93
N ASN A 44 5.11 -6.59 4.22
CA ASN A 44 4.89 -7.91 4.82
C ASN A 44 5.96 -8.33 5.85
N ARG A 45 7.09 -7.61 5.92
CA ARG A 45 8.12 -7.83 6.94
C ARG A 45 7.95 -6.95 8.18
N VAL A 46 7.09 -5.93 8.12
CA VAL A 46 6.85 -5.03 9.25
C VAL A 46 6.01 -5.75 10.30
N SER A 47 6.50 -5.77 11.53
CA SER A 47 5.74 -6.24 12.68
C SER A 47 4.72 -5.18 13.11
N TYR A 48 3.45 -5.56 13.24
CA TYR A 48 2.35 -4.71 13.69
C TYR A 48 2.18 -3.41 12.86
N PRO A 49 1.86 -3.51 11.56
CA PRO A 49 1.60 -2.33 10.72
C PRO A 49 0.41 -1.52 11.25
N ASN A 50 0.60 -0.21 11.41
CA ASN A 50 -0.44 0.72 11.85
C ASN A 50 -1.35 1.15 10.69
N THR A 51 -2.45 1.83 11.02
CA THR A 51 -3.42 2.32 10.03
C THR A 51 -2.80 3.19 8.94
N CYS A 52 -1.82 4.04 9.28
CA CYS A 52 -1.14 4.91 8.30
C CYS A 52 -0.34 4.10 7.26
N LEU A 53 0.37 3.07 7.71
CA LEU A 53 1.12 2.18 6.83
C LEU A 53 0.19 1.35 5.94
N TRP A 54 -0.90 0.82 6.50
CA TRP A 54 -1.95 0.16 5.73
C TRP A 54 -2.56 1.08 4.66
N ASN A 55 -2.89 2.32 5.03
CA ASN A 55 -3.43 3.31 4.09
C ASN A 55 -2.46 3.62 2.95
N SER A 56 -1.17 3.71 3.25
CA SER A 56 -0.12 3.94 2.25
C SER A 56 -0.06 2.79 1.24
N LEU A 57 -0.12 1.54 1.70
CA LEU A 57 -0.13 0.38 0.82
C LEU A 57 -1.45 0.28 0.03
N LEU A 58 -2.59 0.49 0.69
CA LEU A 58 -3.92 0.45 0.07
C LEU A 58 -4.04 1.48 -1.05
N LYS A 59 -3.49 2.68 -0.85
CA LYS A 59 -3.41 3.69 -1.90
C LYS A 59 -2.65 3.17 -3.13
N GLY A 60 -1.50 2.53 -2.92
CA GLY A 60 -0.71 1.91 -3.99
C GLY A 60 -1.48 0.81 -4.74
N TYR A 61 -2.24 -0.01 -4.03
CA TYR A 61 -3.13 -1.02 -4.64
C TYR A 61 -4.25 -0.38 -5.47
N CYS A 62 -4.89 0.67 -4.95
CA CYS A 62 -5.95 1.39 -5.68
C CYS A 62 -5.45 2.04 -6.98
N ASP A 63 -4.18 2.50 -7.00
CA ASP A 63 -3.60 3.21 -8.15
C ASP A 63 -2.94 2.26 -9.18
N HIS A 64 -2.51 1.06 -8.77
CA HIS A 64 -1.66 0.19 -9.59
C HIS A 64 -2.06 -1.29 -9.62
N SER A 65 -3.18 -1.66 -9.01
CA SER A 65 -3.72 -3.03 -8.98
C SER A 65 -5.21 -3.02 -9.31
N THR A 66 -5.86 -4.17 -9.17
CA THR A 66 -7.30 -4.29 -9.44
C THR A 66 -8.12 -3.79 -8.24
N LEU A 67 -9.37 -3.41 -8.48
CA LEU A 67 -10.32 -3.14 -7.40
C LEU A 67 -10.47 -4.34 -6.46
N PHE A 68 -10.48 -5.55 -7.03
CA PHE A 68 -10.57 -6.79 -6.25
C PHE A 68 -9.41 -6.93 -5.27
N ASP A 69 -8.17 -6.75 -5.74
CA ASP A 69 -6.97 -6.83 -4.90
C ASP A 69 -6.95 -5.73 -3.82
N SER A 70 -7.43 -4.54 -4.16
CA SER A 70 -7.56 -3.41 -3.22
C SER A 70 -8.56 -3.73 -2.09
N LEU A 71 -9.71 -4.34 -2.42
CA LEU A 71 -10.70 -4.77 -1.43
C LEU A 71 -10.19 -5.95 -0.59
N ALA A 72 -9.43 -6.87 -1.18
CA ALA A 72 -8.78 -7.96 -0.46
C ALA A 72 -7.75 -7.43 0.55
N LEU A 73 -7.01 -6.37 0.19
CA LEU A 73 -6.09 -5.71 1.12
C LEU A 73 -6.83 -5.02 2.26
N LEU A 74 -7.94 -4.32 1.98
CA LEU A 74 -8.80 -3.75 3.02
C LEU A 74 -9.33 -4.82 3.98
N SER A 75 -9.68 -6.01 3.46
CA SER A 75 -10.09 -7.13 4.29
C SER A 75 -8.96 -7.60 5.20
N SER A 76 -7.74 -7.74 4.66
CA SER A 76 -6.54 -8.11 5.42
C SER A 76 -6.22 -7.11 6.54
N MET A 77 -6.34 -5.81 6.26
CA MET A 77 -6.20 -4.73 7.26
C MET A 77 -7.17 -4.91 8.43
N ARG A 78 -8.45 -5.22 8.15
CA ARG A 78 -9.45 -5.43 9.20
C ARG A 78 -9.17 -6.69 10.03
N VAL A 79 -8.73 -7.77 9.38
CA VAL A 79 -8.37 -9.03 10.05
C VAL A 79 -7.14 -8.85 10.95
N SER A 80 -6.20 -7.96 10.59
CA SER A 80 -5.06 -7.62 11.43
C SER A 80 -5.41 -6.72 12.63
N GLY A 81 -6.69 -6.37 12.81
CA GLY A 81 -7.16 -5.50 13.88
C GLY A 81 -6.98 -4.00 13.63
N ALA A 82 -6.50 -3.60 12.44
CA ALA A 82 -6.43 -2.19 12.07
C ALA A 82 -7.80 -1.72 11.56
N SER A 83 -8.33 -0.63 12.12
CA SER A 83 -9.52 0.02 11.58
C SER A 83 -9.12 0.99 10.48
N GLY A 84 -9.86 0.94 9.36
CA GLY A 84 -9.82 2.00 8.37
C GLY A 84 -10.29 3.33 8.98
N ASP A 85 -9.77 4.43 8.45
CA ASP A 85 -10.08 5.80 8.84
C ASP A 85 -10.53 6.64 7.63
N GLU A 86 -10.61 7.96 7.81
CA GLU A 86 -11.01 8.90 6.75
C GLU A 86 -10.08 8.91 5.53
N TYR A 87 -8.85 8.36 5.65
CA TYR A 87 -7.90 8.25 4.55
C TYR A 87 -7.97 6.90 3.82
N THR A 88 -8.66 5.90 4.39
CA THR A 88 -8.80 4.56 3.79
C THR A 88 -9.79 4.56 2.61
N PHE A 89 -10.93 5.24 2.76
CA PHE A 89 -12.05 5.11 1.82
C PHE A 89 -11.96 5.97 0.55
N PRO A 90 -11.42 7.21 0.56
CA PRO A 90 -11.35 8.01 -0.66
C PRO A 90 -10.60 7.34 -1.83
N PRO A 91 -9.42 6.69 -1.62
CA PRO A 91 -8.75 5.94 -2.69
C PRO A 91 -9.59 4.79 -3.25
N LEU A 92 -10.30 4.07 -2.38
CA LEU A 92 -11.17 2.96 -2.77
C LEU A 92 -12.37 3.44 -3.58
N ILE A 93 -13.02 4.53 -3.17
CA ILE A 93 -14.16 5.10 -3.90
C ILE A 93 -13.72 5.54 -5.30
N LYS A 94 -12.55 6.18 -5.41
CA LYS A 94 -11.96 6.52 -6.71
C LYS A 94 -11.73 5.27 -7.55
N CYS A 95 -11.05 4.26 -7.01
CA CYS A 95 -10.78 3.00 -7.70
C CYS A 95 -12.07 2.31 -8.19
N CYS A 96 -13.11 2.25 -7.34
CA CYS A 96 -14.44 1.76 -7.73
C CYS A 96 -15.06 2.54 -8.89
N SER A 97 -14.91 3.88 -8.87
CA SER A 97 -15.47 4.75 -9.89
C SER A 97 -14.75 4.57 -11.22
N ASP A 98 -13.43 4.47 -11.19
CA ASP A 98 -12.58 4.23 -12.36
C ASP A 98 -12.93 2.87 -13.01
N GLU A 99 -13.05 1.81 -12.19
CA GLU A 99 -13.46 0.47 -12.65
C GLU A 99 -14.88 0.47 -13.26
N LEU A 100 -15.82 1.19 -12.65
CA LEU A 100 -17.18 1.32 -13.17
C LEU A 100 -17.19 2.07 -14.51
N ALA A 101 -16.42 3.15 -14.64
CA ALA A 101 -16.31 3.91 -15.87
C ALA A 101 -15.76 3.04 -17.02
N ILE A 102 -14.75 2.21 -16.75
CA ILE A 102 -14.22 1.25 -17.74
C ILE A 102 -15.29 0.25 -18.18
N ARG A 103 -16.12 -0.24 -17.24
CA ARG A 103 -17.18 -1.20 -17.55
C ARG A 103 -18.35 -0.62 -18.35
N ILE A 104 -18.70 0.63 -18.11
CA ILE A 104 -19.77 1.32 -18.84
C ILE A 104 -19.31 1.67 -20.26
N GLY A 105 -18.02 1.97 -20.44
CA GLY A 105 -17.46 2.43 -21.70
C GLY A 105 -17.82 3.89 -22.00
N PRO A 106 -17.18 4.52 -23.01
CA PRO A 106 -17.53 5.85 -23.51
C PRO A 106 -18.89 5.88 -24.22
#